data_AF-A0A3N4Z4M1-F1
#
_entry.id   AF-A0A3N4Z4M1-F1
#
_cell.length_a   1.000
_cell.length_b   1.000
_cell.length_c   1.000
_cell.angle_alpha   90.00
_cell.angle_beta   90.00
_cell.angle_gamma   90.00
#
_symmetry.space_group_name_H-M   'P 1'
#
loop_
_entity.id
_entity.type
_entity.pdbx_description
1 polymer ?
#
loop_
_entity_poly.entity_id
_entity_poly.type
_entity_poly.pdbx_seq_one_letter_code
_entity_poly.pdbx_strand_id
1 'polypeptide(L)'
;MTMPAGVSVPTAVLLSILLLAATLLPAAPAAAEPELLSQGQPVRASAVENNDPELVAKHAVDGSLATRWASHHEDPSWIWVDLGQPSQVQRVEIVWEAAYSTSYGIGLSDDGVNWTNVAWVDAADGGTDVLQVSGTGRYVRLYGQTRNGIAGHSLWELRVFGSPVPEKEPEKQPESEKDESAQQEEPEQPASPPPANTPEPQLPPAPSDRPTPEREGPPGSVVYYVVKQQGERAETIEDIAQRLLGSAARWPEIVQLSKAIRQKDGKYLTDPHTLLAGWVLQLPDDAAGEGVKFGRLPGTGKKKPSPSPSPSATPSPSPVVARESADGSAAVAEFLLPVGLVLGGLLVLAGLVLAAIRLVALARRRRTEKIPFDDSVLRTDTSAAWTVDHALRALIAACERDGLEVPGVTGVFVEGGTLRLRLTNPASVGPAPWSVSDDGQSWVAPLSKLQAAPVSDGSTARFSRLVNLGMSETGRVLVDFSLARGVVSLDGSVRARHEVLRRWLGEFTGNPWSGEPRVVMVGDGLPRPDQVEHVPGFDQVKQEMEVGDGGVLVLSQPPSSADRDFLAERFADPAFRWVVIVLGSWSAAKWRFTARDDGWLRSGFLPHVRYDEQAAVRRGSE
;
A
#
# COMPACT_ATOMS: atom_id res chain seq x y z
N MET A 1 -64.94 -64.94 12.22
CA MET A 1 -65.25 -64.93 13.67
C MET A 1 -64.05 -64.33 14.38
N THR A 2 -64.09 -63.39 15.33
CA THR A 2 -65.11 -62.45 15.82
C THR A 2 -64.39 -61.68 16.94
N MET A 3 -64.30 -60.36 16.78
CA MET A 3 -64.06 -59.27 17.76
C MET A 3 -64.36 -59.61 19.25
N PRO A 4 -63.68 -58.99 20.25
CA PRO A 4 -63.82 -57.54 20.57
C PRO A 4 -62.47 -56.79 20.67
N ALA A 5 -62.31 -55.61 20.07
CA ALA A 5 -62.89 -54.29 20.43
C ALA A 5 -62.03 -53.54 21.46
N GLY A 6 -61.24 -52.58 20.99
CA GLY A 6 -60.44 -51.70 21.84
C GLY A 6 -61.29 -50.64 22.54
N VAL A 7 -60.98 -50.39 23.81
CA VAL A 7 -61.61 -49.33 24.61
C VAL A 7 -60.76 -48.06 24.53
N SER A 8 -61.36 -46.97 24.08
CA SER A 8 -60.76 -45.63 24.12
C SER A 8 -60.69 -45.11 25.56
N VAL A 9 -59.54 -44.57 25.96
CA VAL A 9 -59.35 -43.82 27.21
C VAL A 9 -59.09 -42.35 26.84
N PRO A 10 -59.72 -41.37 27.50
CA PRO A 10 -59.85 -40.01 26.96
C PRO A 10 -58.62 -39.12 27.15
N THR A 11 -58.50 -38.14 26.26
CA THR A 11 -57.64 -36.97 26.39
C THR A 11 -58.00 -36.13 27.61
N ALA A 12 -57.15 -36.14 28.65
CA ALA A 12 -57.08 -35.06 29.65
C ALA A 12 -55.71 -35.06 30.37
N VAL A 13 -55.07 -33.90 30.42
CA VAL A 13 -53.93 -33.55 31.30
C VAL A 13 -52.67 -34.43 31.19
N LEU A 14 -51.89 -34.20 30.13
CA LEU A 14 -50.42 -34.32 30.21
C LEU A 14 -49.69 -33.26 29.34
N LEU A 15 -50.32 -32.11 29.15
CA LEU A 15 -49.72 -30.92 28.53
C LEU A 15 -49.16 -29.98 29.62
N SER A 16 -48.35 -30.52 30.54
CA SER A 16 -47.79 -29.75 31.68
C SER A 16 -46.40 -30.22 32.15
N ILE A 17 -45.75 -31.14 31.44
CA ILE A 17 -44.35 -31.55 31.69
C ILE A 17 -43.52 -31.38 30.40
N LEU A 18 -43.79 -30.30 29.66
CA LEU A 18 -42.92 -29.82 28.57
C LEU A 18 -42.79 -28.28 28.56
N LEU A 19 -42.93 -27.66 29.74
CA LEU A 19 -42.74 -26.22 29.93
C LEU A 19 -42.06 -25.88 31.28
N LEU A 20 -41.18 -26.76 31.77
CA LEU A 20 -40.34 -26.48 32.94
C LEU A 20 -38.99 -27.20 32.89
N ALA A 21 -38.31 -27.11 31.74
CA ALA A 21 -36.93 -27.57 31.54
C ALA A 21 -36.11 -26.55 30.70
N ALA A 22 -36.44 -25.26 30.86
CA ALA A 22 -35.86 -24.16 30.08
C ALA A 22 -35.40 -22.98 30.99
N THR A 23 -34.87 -23.29 32.17
CA THR A 23 -34.28 -22.31 33.09
C THR A 23 -33.06 -22.90 33.78
N LEU A 24 -31.88 -22.63 33.20
CA LEU A 24 -30.49 -22.76 33.70
C LEU A 24 -29.53 -23.25 32.58
N LEU A 25 -29.62 -22.62 31.41
CA LEU A 25 -28.38 -22.26 30.74
C LEU A 25 -27.65 -21.31 31.71
N PRO A 26 -26.38 -21.52 32.06
CA PRO A 26 -25.61 -20.45 32.67
C PRO A 26 -25.69 -19.27 31.71
N ALA A 27 -26.03 -18.08 32.23
CA ALA A 27 -25.86 -16.88 31.44
C ALA A 27 -24.39 -16.88 31.00
N ALA A 28 -24.15 -16.84 29.68
CA ALA A 28 -22.81 -16.57 29.20
C ALA A 28 -22.33 -15.31 29.93
N PRO A 29 -21.12 -15.31 30.52
CA PRO A 29 -20.65 -14.14 31.25
C PRO A 29 -20.82 -12.95 30.31
N ALA A 30 -21.57 -11.93 30.77
CA ALA A 30 -21.78 -10.73 29.99
C ALA A 30 -20.38 -10.25 29.58
N ALA A 31 -20.09 -10.29 28.27
CA ALA A 31 -18.75 -10.02 27.79
C ALA A 31 -18.37 -8.63 28.31
N ALA A 32 -17.30 -8.58 29.11
CA ALA A 32 -16.84 -7.33 29.69
C ALA A 32 -16.64 -6.33 28.53
N GLU A 33 -17.17 -5.12 28.67
CA GLU A 33 -17.01 -4.12 27.63
C GLU A 33 -15.50 -3.91 27.38
N PRO A 34 -15.05 -3.86 26.12
CA PRO A 34 -13.63 -3.80 25.81
C PRO A 34 -13.03 -2.52 26.38
N GLU A 35 -11.92 -2.66 27.11
CA GLU A 35 -11.25 -1.60 27.86
C GLU A 35 -10.61 -0.58 26.90
N LEU A 36 -10.62 0.71 27.24
CA LEU A 36 -9.95 1.75 26.45
C LEU A 36 -8.44 1.71 26.69
N LEU A 37 -7.70 1.18 25.71
CA LEU A 37 -6.26 0.91 25.82
C LEU A 37 -5.38 2.09 25.34
N SER A 38 -5.87 2.95 24.45
CA SER A 38 -5.03 4.01 23.83
C SER A 38 -4.87 5.29 24.65
N GLN A 39 -5.72 5.55 25.64
CA GLN A 39 -5.74 6.87 26.30
C GLN A 39 -4.44 7.14 27.07
N GLY A 40 -3.82 8.30 26.80
CA GLY A 40 -2.56 8.72 27.41
C GLY A 40 -1.32 7.93 26.98
N GLN A 41 -1.45 6.98 26.05
CA GLN A 41 -0.34 6.15 25.59
C GLN A 41 0.66 6.91 24.69
N PRO A 42 1.88 6.37 24.48
CA PRO A 42 2.83 6.91 23.51
C PRO A 42 2.25 6.87 22.08
N VAL A 43 2.30 8.01 21.38
CA VAL A 43 1.80 8.17 20.01
C VAL A 43 2.90 8.71 19.11
N ARG A 44 2.98 8.21 17.88
CA ARG A 44 3.81 8.76 16.81
C ARG A 44 2.96 9.06 15.59
N ALA A 45 3.28 10.14 14.89
CA ALA A 45 2.71 10.45 13.59
C ALA A 45 3.81 10.64 12.54
N SER A 46 3.40 10.55 11.28
CA SER A 46 4.22 10.93 10.11
C SER A 46 4.60 12.41 10.09
N ALA A 47 3.71 13.28 10.56
CA ALA A 47 3.83 14.73 10.45
C ALA A 47 3.01 15.45 11.54
N VAL A 48 3.27 16.75 11.70
CA VAL A 48 2.45 17.70 12.45
C VAL A 48 2.23 18.93 11.57
N GLU A 49 1.00 19.36 11.37
CA GLU A 49 0.66 20.49 10.49
C GLU A 49 1.50 21.72 10.84
N ASN A 50 2.26 22.26 9.88
CA ASN A 50 3.15 23.42 10.06
C ASN A 50 4.20 23.31 11.21
N ASN A 51 4.42 22.13 11.77
CA ASN A 51 5.13 21.90 13.05
C ASN A 51 4.49 22.64 14.24
N ASP A 52 3.18 22.86 14.21
CA ASP A 52 2.44 23.54 15.27
C ASP A 52 2.37 22.69 16.55
N PRO A 53 2.88 23.18 17.70
CA PRO A 53 2.86 22.43 18.96
C PRO A 53 1.45 22.17 19.50
N GLU A 54 0.40 22.85 19.02
CA GLU A 54 -0.99 22.61 19.39
C GLU A 54 -1.66 21.48 18.58
N LEU A 55 -1.01 20.99 17.50
CA LEU A 55 -1.56 20.01 16.56
C LEU A 55 -0.82 18.64 16.60
N VAL A 56 -0.11 18.37 17.69
CA VAL A 56 0.79 17.22 17.86
C VAL A 56 0.09 15.89 18.14
N ALA A 57 0.74 14.77 17.80
CA ALA A 57 0.16 13.42 17.82
C ALA A 57 -0.44 12.98 19.18
N LYS A 58 0.11 13.43 20.31
CA LYS A 58 -0.43 13.11 21.66
C LYS A 58 -1.88 13.58 21.85
N HIS A 59 -2.33 14.59 21.11
CA HIS A 59 -3.68 15.11 21.22
C HIS A 59 -4.74 14.16 20.66
N ALA A 60 -4.36 13.19 19.82
CA ALA A 60 -5.27 12.16 19.35
C ALA A 60 -5.62 11.09 20.42
N VAL A 61 -5.04 11.14 21.63
CA VAL A 61 -5.30 10.14 22.69
C VAL A 61 -5.39 10.77 24.09
N ASP A 62 -5.52 12.09 24.21
CA ASP A 62 -5.52 12.76 25.51
C ASP A 62 -6.89 12.72 26.22
N GLY A 63 -7.95 12.27 25.52
CA GLY A 63 -9.31 12.20 26.03
C GLY A 63 -10.12 13.47 25.83
N SER A 64 -9.58 14.49 25.15
CA SER A 64 -10.18 15.81 25.01
C SER A 64 -10.63 16.11 23.58
N LEU A 65 -11.92 16.38 23.40
CA LEU A 65 -12.50 16.86 22.14
C LEU A 65 -12.26 18.36 21.88
N ALA A 66 -11.36 18.99 22.63
CA ALA A 66 -10.93 20.38 22.42
C ALA A 66 -9.50 20.47 21.83
N THR A 67 -8.81 19.34 21.70
CA THR A 67 -7.43 19.19 21.24
C THR A 67 -7.40 18.18 20.10
N ARG A 68 -6.55 18.39 19.09
CA ARG A 68 -6.51 17.53 17.90
C ARG A 68 -5.09 17.29 17.41
N TRP A 69 -4.86 16.15 16.76
CA TRP A 69 -3.73 16.01 15.86
C TRP A 69 -4.10 16.49 14.45
N ALA A 70 -3.15 17.06 13.73
CA ALA A 70 -3.27 17.32 12.29
C ALA A 70 -1.97 17.00 11.56
N SER A 71 -2.05 16.37 10.39
CA SER A 71 -0.89 16.10 9.53
C SER A 71 -0.48 17.31 8.68
N HIS A 72 0.66 17.20 7.98
CA HIS A 72 0.90 18.02 6.80
C HIS A 72 -0.21 17.82 5.75
N HIS A 73 -0.31 18.77 4.81
CA HIS A 73 -1.29 18.79 3.72
C HIS A 73 -0.90 17.80 2.58
N GLU A 74 -0.57 16.56 2.93
CA GLU A 74 -0.03 15.52 2.03
C GLU A 74 -0.70 14.17 2.30
N ASP A 75 -0.89 13.38 1.23
CA ASP A 75 -1.48 12.05 1.26
C ASP A 75 -0.42 11.05 0.74
N PRO A 76 -0.24 9.87 1.36
CA PRO A 76 -0.87 9.40 2.58
C PRO A 76 -0.20 9.96 3.84
N SER A 77 -0.95 9.98 4.95
CA SER A 77 -0.43 10.30 6.28
C SER A 77 -0.86 9.26 7.31
N TRP A 78 -0.15 9.16 8.43
CA TRP A 78 -0.47 8.20 9.49
C TRP A 78 -0.17 8.72 10.89
N ILE A 79 -0.89 8.11 11.84
CA ILE A 79 -0.70 8.20 13.28
C ILE A 79 -0.85 6.80 13.89
N TRP A 80 0.00 6.43 14.86
CA TRP A 80 -0.11 5.17 15.59
C TRP A 80 0.16 5.32 17.07
N VAL A 81 -0.46 4.43 17.84
CA VAL A 81 -0.39 4.35 19.31
C VAL A 81 0.33 3.04 19.70
N ASP A 82 1.25 3.12 20.66
CA ASP A 82 1.81 1.96 21.36
C ASP A 82 0.95 1.62 22.58
N LEU A 83 0.32 0.44 22.62
CA LEU A 83 -0.49 -0.01 23.75
C LEU A 83 0.36 -0.53 24.93
N GLY A 84 1.69 -0.47 24.83
CA GLY A 84 2.67 -0.94 25.81
C GLY A 84 2.91 -2.45 25.78
N GLN A 85 1.86 -3.24 25.51
CA GLN A 85 1.91 -4.70 25.45
C GLN A 85 0.98 -5.27 24.35
N PRO A 86 1.25 -6.48 23.81
CA PRO A 86 0.36 -7.13 22.86
C PRO A 86 -1.06 -7.26 23.40
N SER A 87 -2.03 -6.75 22.65
CA SER A 87 -3.43 -6.68 23.07
C SER A 87 -4.35 -7.18 21.96
N GLN A 88 -5.42 -7.88 22.35
CA GLN A 88 -6.50 -8.24 21.45
C GLN A 88 -7.38 -7.00 21.25
N VAL A 89 -7.29 -6.39 20.07
CA VAL A 89 -8.09 -5.22 19.70
C VAL A 89 -9.45 -5.67 19.19
N GLN A 90 -10.51 -4.99 19.63
CA GLN A 90 -11.91 -5.37 19.41
C GLN A 90 -12.73 -4.25 18.76
N ARG A 91 -12.43 -2.98 19.08
CA ARG A 91 -13.09 -1.81 18.49
C ARG A 91 -12.11 -0.66 18.38
N VAL A 92 -12.20 0.12 17.30
CA VAL A 92 -11.50 1.40 17.16
C VAL A 92 -12.54 2.47 16.85
N GLU A 93 -12.50 3.57 17.58
CA GLU A 93 -13.29 4.77 17.29
C GLU A 93 -12.38 5.91 16.85
N ILE A 94 -12.80 6.66 15.85
CA ILE A 94 -12.11 7.85 15.36
C ILE A 94 -13.09 9.01 15.44
N VAL A 95 -12.72 10.07 16.16
CA VAL A 95 -13.51 11.30 16.21
C VAL A 95 -12.79 12.34 15.36
N TRP A 96 -13.24 12.51 14.12
CA TRP A 96 -12.59 13.36 13.12
C TRP A 96 -12.85 14.86 13.33
N GLU A 97 -11.92 15.67 12.83
CA GLU A 97 -12.14 17.08 12.51
C GLU A 97 -12.89 17.20 11.16
N ALA A 98 -13.33 18.39 10.74
CA ALA A 98 -13.84 18.62 9.38
C ALA A 98 -12.82 18.24 8.28
N ALA A 99 -11.52 18.34 8.58
CA ALA A 99 -10.40 17.84 7.78
C ALA A 99 -10.15 16.32 7.99
N TYR A 100 -11.19 15.50 7.78
CA TYR A 100 -11.15 14.05 7.96
C TYR A 100 -10.50 13.29 6.79
N SER A 101 -10.33 11.97 6.93
CA SER A 101 -9.89 11.09 5.84
C SER A 101 -11.08 10.49 5.09
N THR A 102 -11.22 10.73 3.79
CA THR A 102 -12.27 10.10 2.95
C THR A 102 -11.96 8.64 2.63
N SER A 103 -10.69 8.23 2.70
CA SER A 103 -10.26 6.82 2.61
C SER A 103 -9.13 6.59 3.60
N TYR A 104 -9.25 5.55 4.42
CA TYR A 104 -8.28 5.23 5.47
C TYR A 104 -8.33 3.76 5.91
N GLY A 105 -7.27 3.30 6.58
CA GLY A 105 -7.19 1.96 7.15
C GLY A 105 -6.76 1.93 8.62
N ILE A 106 -7.23 0.91 9.34
CA ILE A 106 -6.72 0.55 10.67
C ILE A 106 -5.77 -0.64 10.53
N GLY A 107 -4.54 -0.49 11.01
CA GLY A 107 -3.52 -1.55 11.04
C GLY A 107 -3.08 -1.91 12.45
N LEU A 108 -2.81 -3.19 12.68
CA LEU A 108 -2.16 -3.72 13.88
C LEU A 108 -0.72 -4.14 13.56
N SER A 109 0.16 -4.07 14.56
CA SER A 109 1.56 -4.48 14.46
C SER A 109 2.10 -4.92 15.83
N ASP A 110 3.05 -5.85 15.85
CA ASP A 110 3.77 -6.25 17.06
C ASP A 110 5.10 -5.48 17.24
N ASP A 111 5.65 -4.91 16.17
CA ASP A 111 6.99 -4.29 16.11
C ASP A 111 6.98 -2.79 15.71
N GLY A 112 5.83 -2.26 15.27
CA GLY A 112 5.68 -0.89 14.78
C GLY A 112 6.18 -0.67 13.34
N VAL A 113 6.69 -1.72 12.69
CA VAL A 113 7.32 -1.69 11.36
C VAL A 113 6.48 -2.47 10.35
N ASN A 114 6.06 -3.68 10.71
CA ASN A 114 5.26 -4.58 9.89
C ASN A 114 3.78 -4.47 10.29
N TRP A 115 2.93 -4.01 9.36
CA TRP A 115 1.54 -3.65 9.65
C TRP A 115 0.54 -4.53 8.90
N THR A 116 -0.38 -5.16 9.63
CA THR A 116 -1.52 -5.90 9.08
C THR A 116 -2.78 -5.05 9.18
N ASN A 117 -3.40 -4.69 8.06
CA ASN A 117 -4.65 -3.93 8.07
C ASN A 117 -5.83 -4.82 8.47
N VAL A 118 -6.54 -4.44 9.54
CA VAL A 118 -7.72 -5.14 10.09
C VAL A 118 -9.05 -4.48 9.72
N ALA A 119 -9.03 -3.21 9.33
CA ALA A 119 -10.17 -2.53 8.71
C ALA A 119 -9.71 -1.55 7.62
N TRP A 120 -10.60 -1.29 6.68
CA TRP A 120 -10.43 -0.29 5.63
C TRP A 120 -11.77 0.35 5.34
N VAL A 121 -11.80 1.68 5.21
CA VAL A 121 -12.98 2.47 4.91
C VAL A 121 -12.67 3.34 3.70
N ASP A 122 -13.57 3.32 2.72
CA ASP A 122 -13.53 4.16 1.52
C ASP A 122 -14.82 4.97 1.44
N ALA A 123 -14.72 6.24 1.00
CA ALA A 123 -15.80 7.21 0.95
C ALA A 123 -16.47 7.49 2.32
N ALA A 124 -15.67 7.62 3.37
CA ALA A 124 -16.13 8.10 4.67
C ALA A 124 -16.72 9.53 4.58
N ASP A 125 -17.67 9.85 5.46
CA ASP A 125 -18.35 11.14 5.55
C ASP A 125 -17.87 12.03 6.73
N GLY A 126 -16.97 11.50 7.56
CA GLY A 126 -16.34 12.21 8.68
C GLY A 126 -17.13 12.05 9.98
N GLY A 127 -16.98 12.99 10.91
CA GLY A 127 -17.64 12.91 12.22
C GLY A 127 -17.03 11.81 13.10
N THR A 128 -17.83 10.87 13.60
CA THR A 128 -17.35 9.77 14.46
C THR A 128 -17.53 8.42 13.79
N ASP A 129 -16.43 7.77 13.45
CA ASP A 129 -16.42 6.40 12.95
C ASP A 129 -16.24 5.40 14.10
N VAL A 130 -17.02 4.32 14.09
CA VAL A 130 -16.93 3.21 15.05
C VAL A 130 -16.72 1.90 14.31
N LEU A 131 -15.50 1.38 14.36
CA LEU A 131 -15.08 0.18 13.63
C LEU A 131 -14.93 -1.00 14.58
N GLN A 132 -15.71 -2.06 14.33
CA GLN A 132 -15.48 -3.37 14.94
C GLN A 132 -14.31 -4.03 14.22
N VAL A 133 -13.28 -4.42 14.97
CA VAL A 133 -12.05 -5.02 14.43
C VAL A 133 -11.69 -6.27 15.22
N SER A 134 -10.85 -7.14 14.66
CA SER A 134 -10.33 -8.28 15.41
C SER A 134 -8.92 -8.60 14.98
N GLY A 135 -8.03 -8.70 15.97
CA GLY A 135 -6.64 -9.10 15.81
C GLY A 135 -5.82 -8.73 17.03
N THR A 136 -4.64 -9.31 17.13
CA THR A 136 -3.65 -8.99 18.16
C THR A 136 -2.63 -8.01 17.60
N GLY A 137 -2.20 -7.07 18.43
CA GLY A 137 -1.03 -6.23 18.16
C GLY A 137 -0.64 -5.43 19.39
N ARG A 138 0.62 -5.00 19.46
CA ARG A 138 1.07 -4.00 20.44
C ARG A 138 0.79 -2.58 19.95
N TYR A 139 0.91 -2.33 18.65
CA TYR A 139 0.73 -1.00 18.05
C TYR A 139 -0.52 -0.97 17.17
N VAL A 140 -1.23 0.16 17.18
CA VAL A 140 -2.42 0.39 16.36
C VAL A 140 -2.26 1.68 15.55
N ARG A 141 -2.37 1.58 14.23
CA ARG A 141 -2.19 2.69 13.28
C ARG A 141 -3.49 3.04 12.57
N LEU A 142 -3.80 4.34 12.58
CA LEU A 142 -4.66 4.96 11.59
C LEU A 142 -3.81 5.45 10.42
N TYR A 143 -4.11 4.95 9.21
CA TYR A 143 -3.43 5.31 7.97
C TYR A 143 -4.42 6.04 7.06
N GLY A 144 -4.33 7.36 6.99
CA GLY A 144 -5.12 8.19 6.08
C GLY A 144 -4.56 8.10 4.66
N GLN A 145 -5.33 7.53 3.74
CA GLN A 145 -4.93 7.33 2.34
C GLN A 145 -5.42 8.46 1.43
N THR A 146 -6.61 9.02 1.70
CA THR A 146 -7.13 10.18 0.99
C THR A 146 -7.77 11.16 1.98
N ARG A 147 -7.41 12.43 1.91
CA ARG A 147 -8.00 13.49 2.75
C ARG A 147 -9.36 13.99 2.23
N ASN A 148 -10.11 14.70 3.08
CA ASN A 148 -11.23 15.53 2.67
C ASN A 148 -10.76 16.94 2.32
N GLY A 149 -10.65 17.26 1.03
CA GLY A 149 -10.30 18.60 0.55
C GLY A 149 -8.79 18.89 0.53
N ILE A 150 -8.37 20.05 1.05
CA ILE A 150 -6.98 20.54 0.93
C ILE A 150 -6.16 20.45 2.22
N ALA A 151 -6.82 20.42 3.39
CA ALA A 151 -6.19 20.38 4.71
C ALA A 151 -5.54 19.02 5.00
N GLY A 152 -4.68 18.92 6.02
CA GLY A 152 -4.13 17.64 6.46
C GLY A 152 -5.21 16.69 7.03
N HIS A 153 -4.85 15.43 7.25
CA HIS A 153 -5.67 14.50 8.01
C HIS A 153 -5.71 14.95 9.48
N SER A 154 -6.90 15.16 10.05
CA SER A 154 -7.04 15.64 11.42
C SER A 154 -8.18 14.97 12.19
N LEU A 155 -7.91 14.64 13.44
CA LEU A 155 -8.84 14.03 14.38
C LEU A 155 -8.62 14.56 15.80
N TRP A 156 -9.72 14.64 16.53
CA TRP A 156 -9.74 14.91 17.96
C TRP A 156 -9.25 13.68 18.72
N GLU A 157 -9.79 12.49 18.43
CA GLU A 157 -9.52 11.27 19.22
C GLU A 157 -9.41 10.00 18.37
N LEU A 158 -8.49 9.11 18.76
CA LEU A 158 -8.28 7.75 18.27
C LEU A 158 -8.35 6.79 19.46
N ARG A 159 -9.51 6.17 19.65
CA ARG A 159 -9.82 5.33 20.81
C ARG A 159 -9.74 3.86 20.42
N VAL A 160 -8.78 3.15 21.00
CA VAL A 160 -8.56 1.73 20.76
C VAL A 160 -9.10 0.95 21.95
N PHE A 161 -10.07 0.08 21.71
CA PHE A 161 -10.70 -0.73 22.75
C PHE A 161 -10.36 -2.21 22.56
N GLY A 162 -10.05 -2.90 23.65
CA GLY A 162 -9.65 -4.31 23.62
C GLY A 162 -9.38 -4.91 24.99
N SER A 163 -8.44 -5.85 25.04
CA SER A 163 -7.93 -6.46 26.26
C SER A 163 -6.48 -6.88 26.08
N PRO A 164 -5.58 -6.65 27.06
CA PRO A 164 -4.22 -7.18 27.03
C PRO A 164 -4.19 -8.71 26.84
N VAL A 165 -3.23 -9.22 26.08
CA VAL A 165 -2.97 -10.67 26.02
C VAL A 165 -2.06 -11.02 27.18
N PRO A 166 -2.47 -11.92 28.12
CA PRO A 166 -1.61 -12.30 29.23
C PRO A 166 -0.36 -13.01 28.70
N GLU A 167 0.80 -12.48 29.05
CA GLU A 167 2.09 -13.08 28.74
C GLU A 167 2.19 -14.47 29.38
N LYS A 168 2.62 -15.47 28.60
CA LYS A 168 2.84 -16.82 29.15
C LYS A 168 4.03 -16.78 30.10
N GLU A 169 3.75 -16.84 31.39
CA GLU A 169 4.76 -17.07 32.43
C GLU A 169 5.61 -18.31 32.04
N PRO A 170 6.95 -18.20 32.04
CA PRO A 170 7.81 -19.30 31.64
C PRO A 170 7.66 -20.46 32.64
N GLU A 171 7.16 -21.59 32.13
CA GLU A 171 6.86 -22.79 32.91
C GLU A 171 8.13 -23.31 33.61
N LYS A 172 8.21 -23.11 34.93
CA LYS A 172 9.30 -23.62 35.76
C LYS A 172 9.38 -25.14 35.61
N GLN A 173 10.46 -25.61 34.97
CA GLN A 173 10.80 -27.03 34.99
C GLN A 173 11.00 -27.48 36.45
N PRO A 174 10.48 -28.67 36.85
CA PRO A 174 10.64 -29.17 38.20
C PRO A 174 12.11 -29.50 38.47
N GLU A 175 12.62 -28.90 39.54
CA GLU A 175 13.98 -29.02 40.04
C GLU A 175 14.24 -30.48 40.49
N SER A 176 15.19 -31.16 39.84
CA SER A 176 15.53 -32.54 40.17
C SER A 176 16.46 -32.60 41.38
N GLU A 177 15.99 -33.17 42.49
CA GLU A 177 16.83 -33.51 43.65
C GLU A 177 18.06 -34.33 43.22
N LYS A 178 19.25 -33.92 43.67
CA LYS A 178 20.34 -34.87 43.94
C LYS A 178 21.38 -34.35 44.93
N ASP A 179 21.78 -35.27 45.78
CA ASP A 179 22.53 -35.12 47.02
C ASP A 179 23.84 -34.31 46.98
N GLU A 180 24.07 -33.67 48.12
CA GLU A 180 25.32 -33.20 48.67
C GLU A 180 26.36 -34.33 48.83
N SER A 181 27.58 -34.20 48.27
CA SER A 181 28.86 -34.43 48.98
C SER A 181 30.11 -34.48 48.07
N ALA A 182 31.27 -34.24 48.72
CA ALA A 182 32.67 -34.38 48.27
C ALA A 182 33.33 -33.16 47.55
N GLN A 183 34.55 -32.86 48.03
CA GLN A 183 35.37 -31.67 47.74
C GLN A 183 36.60 -32.05 46.89
N GLN A 184 37.45 -31.05 46.63
CA GLN A 184 38.82 -31.10 46.05
C GLN A 184 38.86 -31.22 44.51
N GLU A 185 39.66 -30.44 43.77
CA GLU A 185 40.83 -29.61 44.14
C GLU A 185 40.97 -28.36 43.24
N GLU A 186 41.44 -27.24 43.81
CA GLU A 186 42.04 -26.10 43.06
C GLU A 186 43.58 -26.30 43.08
N PRO A 187 44.36 -25.90 42.06
CA PRO A 187 44.78 -24.49 41.91
C PRO A 187 44.93 -24.07 40.40
N GLU A 188 45.30 -22.86 39.98
CA GLU A 188 45.70 -21.62 40.66
C GLU A 188 45.36 -20.42 39.75
N GLN A 189 45.01 -19.28 40.34
CA GLN A 189 44.84 -18.00 39.62
C GLN A 189 46.20 -17.34 39.31
N PRO A 190 46.25 -16.31 38.45
CA PRO A 190 46.43 -15.00 39.06
C PRO A 190 45.61 -13.87 38.42
N ALA A 191 44.91 -13.13 39.28
CA ALA A 191 44.30 -11.86 38.93
C ALA A 191 45.36 -10.75 38.78
N SER A 192 44.97 -9.65 38.12
CA SER A 192 45.76 -8.41 38.04
C SER A 192 44.81 -7.18 38.00
N PRO A 193 45.32 -5.99 38.36
CA PRO A 193 44.66 -5.16 39.39
C PRO A 193 43.69 -4.09 38.85
N PRO A 194 42.88 -3.46 39.73
CA PRO A 194 41.93 -2.43 39.33
C PRO A 194 42.59 -1.06 39.10
N PRO A 195 42.24 -0.34 38.01
CA PRO A 195 42.25 1.12 37.99
C PRO A 195 40.93 1.61 38.62
N ALA A 196 40.95 2.28 39.78
CA ALA A 196 41.27 3.69 39.95
C ALA A 196 40.19 4.64 39.37
N ASN A 197 39.29 5.11 40.24
CA ASN A 197 38.41 6.28 40.09
C ASN A 197 37.91 6.63 38.67
N THR A 198 36.89 5.91 38.19
CA THR A 198 35.96 6.50 37.21
C THR A 198 35.03 7.46 37.94
N PRO A 199 34.96 8.75 37.56
CA PRO A 199 33.93 9.65 38.08
C PRO A 199 32.54 9.13 37.73
N GLU A 200 31.61 9.27 38.67
CA GLU A 200 30.18 9.07 38.44
C GLU A 200 29.73 9.87 37.19
N PRO A 201 28.94 9.30 36.26
CA PRO A 201 28.47 10.03 35.09
C PRO A 201 27.56 11.19 35.50
N GLN A 202 28.15 12.38 35.66
CA GLN A 202 27.37 13.59 35.92
C GLN A 202 26.38 13.78 34.78
N LEU A 203 25.09 13.90 35.12
CA LEU A 203 24.06 14.23 34.14
C LEU A 203 24.49 15.50 33.39
N PRO A 204 24.40 15.54 32.05
CA PRO A 204 24.61 16.79 31.32
C PRO A 204 23.59 17.82 31.83
N PRO A 205 23.99 19.09 32.02
CA PRO A 205 23.09 20.10 32.57
C PRO A 205 21.86 20.29 31.70
N ALA A 206 20.74 20.60 32.37
CA ALA A 206 19.47 20.92 31.73
C ALA A 206 19.64 22.02 30.67
N PRO A 207 18.78 22.07 29.63
CA PRO A 207 18.98 22.93 28.45
C PRO A 207 19.00 24.45 28.72
N SER A 208 18.74 24.90 29.96
CA SER A 208 18.64 26.30 30.35
C SER A 208 19.98 27.04 30.47
N ASP A 209 21.11 26.35 30.66
CA ASP A 209 22.40 26.98 31.01
C ASP A 209 23.41 27.10 29.84
N ARG A 210 23.00 26.82 28.60
CA ARG A 210 23.90 26.94 27.43
C ARG A 210 23.91 28.38 26.90
N PRO A 211 25.09 29.00 26.65
CA PRO A 211 25.17 30.35 26.10
C PRO A 211 24.58 30.37 24.69
N THR A 212 23.38 30.90 24.58
CA THR A 212 22.70 31.16 23.31
C THR A 212 23.45 32.28 22.59
N PRO A 213 23.91 32.10 21.33
CA PRO A 213 24.51 33.18 20.58
C PRO A 213 23.49 34.30 20.34
N GLU A 214 23.92 35.54 20.49
CA GLU A 214 23.08 36.74 20.39
C GLU A 214 22.42 36.82 19.00
N ARG A 215 21.10 36.58 18.91
CA ARG A 215 20.38 36.30 17.65
C ARG A 215 19.82 37.55 16.97
N GLU A 216 20.66 38.53 16.66
CA GLU A 216 20.30 39.60 15.71
C GLU A 216 20.99 39.36 14.36
N GLY A 217 20.19 39.13 13.30
CA GLY A 217 20.69 38.82 11.97
C GLY A 217 19.69 39.21 10.87
N PRO A 218 20.16 39.41 9.63
CA PRO A 218 19.30 39.82 8.51
C PRO A 218 18.25 38.74 8.19
N PRO A 219 17.08 39.11 7.64
CA PRO A 219 16.02 38.16 7.30
C PRO A 219 16.51 37.00 6.43
N GLY A 220 16.09 35.78 6.80
CA GLY A 220 16.55 34.52 6.20
C GLY A 220 17.92 34.04 6.72
N SER A 221 18.30 34.42 7.94
CA SER A 221 19.40 33.79 8.68
C SER A 221 18.87 32.55 9.40
N VAL A 222 19.66 31.47 9.44
CA VAL A 222 19.35 30.19 10.09
C VAL A 222 20.53 29.74 10.95
N VAL A 223 20.29 28.84 11.91
CA VAL A 223 21.38 28.15 12.61
C VAL A 223 21.95 27.06 11.70
N TYR A 224 23.29 26.99 11.60
CA TYR A 224 23.97 26.02 10.75
C TYR A 224 25.33 25.61 11.30
N TYR A 225 25.81 24.44 10.87
CA TYR A 225 27.10 23.86 11.21
C TYR A 225 27.85 23.47 9.93
N VAL A 226 29.17 23.44 9.99
CA VAL A 226 30.03 22.94 8.91
C VAL A 226 30.80 21.75 9.42
N VAL A 227 30.54 20.58 8.81
CA VAL A 227 31.07 19.28 9.23
C VAL A 227 32.59 19.30 9.27
N LYS A 228 33.18 18.94 10.42
CA LYS A 228 34.64 18.81 10.56
C LYS A 228 35.09 17.39 10.21
N GLN A 229 36.40 17.22 10.03
CA GLN A 229 37.03 15.91 9.95
C GLN A 229 37.61 15.55 11.32
N GLN A 230 37.31 14.36 11.84
CA GLN A 230 37.86 13.85 13.10
C GLN A 230 38.77 12.65 12.81
N GLY A 231 40.09 12.91 12.79
CA GLY A 231 41.07 11.88 12.43
C GLY A 231 40.89 11.40 10.98
N GLU A 232 40.79 10.09 10.79
CA GLU A 232 40.65 9.47 9.46
C GLU A 232 39.19 9.42 8.94
N ARG A 233 38.19 9.85 9.74
CA ARG A 233 36.77 9.82 9.34
C ARG A 233 36.10 11.19 9.47
N ALA A 234 35.02 11.42 8.74
CA ALA A 234 34.13 12.55 8.97
C ALA A 234 33.25 12.31 10.21
N GLU A 235 32.80 13.39 10.87
CA GLU A 235 31.83 13.30 11.96
C GLU A 235 30.52 12.65 11.49
N THR A 236 29.86 11.84 12.34
CA THR A 236 28.52 11.31 12.03
C THR A 236 27.43 12.33 12.37
N ILE A 237 26.25 12.19 11.78
CA ILE A 237 25.14 13.10 12.05
C ILE A 237 24.53 12.86 13.44
N GLU A 238 24.62 11.63 13.95
CA GLU A 238 24.27 11.24 15.32
C GLU A 238 25.21 11.89 16.36
N ASP A 239 26.53 11.89 16.13
CA ASP A 239 27.50 12.56 17.01
C ASP A 239 27.27 14.08 17.05
N ILE A 240 26.97 14.68 15.89
CA ILE A 240 26.65 16.11 15.78
C ILE A 240 25.34 16.41 16.54
N ALA A 241 24.31 15.57 16.42
CA ALA A 241 23.06 15.73 17.18
C ALA A 241 23.26 15.55 18.69
N GLN A 242 24.00 14.53 19.12
CA GLN A 242 24.32 14.30 20.53
C GLN A 242 25.08 15.49 21.14
N ARG A 243 26.04 16.05 20.39
CA ARG A 243 26.87 17.17 20.84
C ARG A 243 26.13 18.52 20.83
N LEU A 244 25.39 18.83 19.76
CA LEU A 244 24.81 20.17 19.53
C LEU A 244 23.34 20.30 19.93
N LEU A 245 22.59 19.20 19.94
CA LEU A 245 21.16 19.13 20.32
C LEU A 245 20.94 18.36 21.64
N GLY A 246 22.00 17.79 22.23
CA GLY A 246 21.95 17.05 23.49
C GLY A 246 21.42 15.62 23.39
N SER A 247 21.02 15.15 22.20
CA SER A 247 20.50 13.81 21.97
C SER A 247 20.80 13.34 20.55
N ALA A 248 21.45 12.18 20.42
CA ALA A 248 21.72 11.52 19.15
C ALA A 248 20.42 11.31 18.35
N ALA A 249 19.32 10.97 19.01
CA ALA A 249 18.03 10.69 18.39
C ALA A 249 17.40 11.89 17.63
N ARG A 250 17.94 13.11 17.81
CA ARG A 250 17.52 14.31 17.07
C ARG A 250 18.23 14.50 15.73
N TRP A 251 19.08 13.56 15.31
CA TRP A 251 19.72 13.59 13.98
C TRP A 251 18.75 13.74 12.79
N PRO A 252 17.51 13.20 12.80
CA PRO A 252 16.59 13.36 11.66
C PRO A 252 16.17 14.82 11.41
N GLU A 253 16.13 15.66 12.46
CA GLU A 253 15.81 17.09 12.33
C GLU A 253 16.88 17.80 11.48
N ILE A 254 18.15 17.48 11.72
CA ILE A 254 19.30 18.02 10.97
C ILE A 254 19.20 17.60 9.49
N VAL A 255 18.84 16.34 9.22
CA VAL A 255 18.63 15.84 7.84
C VAL A 255 17.47 16.56 7.16
N GLN A 256 16.33 16.69 7.83
CA GLN A 256 15.13 17.30 7.26
C GLN A 256 15.33 18.77 6.92
N LEU A 257 16.06 19.52 7.75
CA LEU A 257 16.44 20.91 7.48
C LEU A 257 17.51 21.00 6.37
N SER A 258 18.43 20.04 6.30
CA SER A 258 19.56 20.07 5.36
C SER A 258 19.28 19.46 3.99
N LYS A 259 18.19 18.71 3.80
CA LYS A 259 17.87 17.98 2.55
C LYS A 259 17.84 18.86 1.29
N ALA A 260 17.43 20.12 1.42
CA ALA A 260 17.36 21.09 0.32
C ALA A 260 18.66 21.88 0.10
N ILE A 261 19.67 21.70 0.95
CA ILE A 261 20.94 22.43 0.88
C ILE A 261 21.85 21.72 -0.13
N ARG A 262 22.06 22.38 -1.27
CA ARG A 262 23.04 21.92 -2.25
C ARG A 262 24.45 22.18 -1.74
N GLN A 263 25.21 21.11 -1.55
CA GLN A 263 26.55 21.12 -1.00
C GLN A 263 27.59 21.62 -2.02
N LYS A 264 28.80 21.93 -1.57
CA LYS A 264 29.87 22.53 -2.40
C LYS A 264 30.33 21.61 -3.55
N ASP A 265 30.21 20.29 -3.37
CA ASP A 265 30.45 19.26 -4.39
C ASP A 265 29.29 19.10 -5.38
N GLY A 266 28.21 19.86 -5.19
CA GLY A 266 27.00 19.85 -6.03
C GLY A 266 25.95 18.82 -5.64
N LYS A 267 26.19 17.98 -4.62
CA LYS A 267 25.27 16.95 -4.10
C LYS A 267 24.29 17.52 -3.07
N TYR A 268 23.41 16.65 -2.57
CA TYR A 268 22.49 16.91 -1.45
C TYR A 268 22.69 15.83 -0.39
N LEU A 269 22.25 16.11 0.84
CA LEU A 269 22.19 15.12 1.92
C LEU A 269 21.02 14.14 1.66
N THR A 270 21.28 13.11 0.87
CA THR A 270 20.31 12.04 0.54
C THR A 270 20.45 10.80 1.43
N ASP A 271 21.63 10.59 2.01
CA ASP A 271 21.92 9.54 2.99
C ASP A 271 22.43 10.20 4.28
N PRO A 272 21.77 10.00 5.43
CA PRO A 272 22.20 10.53 6.73
C PRO A 272 23.57 10.03 7.19
N HIS A 273 23.95 8.78 6.85
CA HIS A 273 25.14 8.13 7.39
C HIS A 273 26.42 8.43 6.58
N THR A 274 26.27 8.95 5.35
CA THR A 274 27.39 9.41 4.49
C THR A 274 27.57 10.92 4.58
N LEU A 275 28.20 11.37 5.67
CA LEU A 275 28.58 12.76 5.87
C LEU A 275 30.00 13.04 5.33
N LEU A 276 30.21 14.16 4.63
CA LEU A 276 31.53 14.57 4.14
C LEU A 276 32.03 15.83 4.86
N ALA A 277 33.33 15.88 5.14
CA ALA A 277 33.96 17.05 5.74
C ALA A 277 33.79 18.30 4.85
N GLY A 278 33.40 19.42 5.46
CA GLY A 278 33.10 20.66 4.76
C GLY A 278 31.66 20.79 4.22
N TRP A 279 30.80 19.78 4.39
CA TRP A 279 29.36 19.93 4.15
C TRP A 279 28.72 20.90 5.16
N VAL A 280 27.69 21.62 4.70
CA VAL A 280 26.91 22.58 5.47
C VAL A 280 25.59 21.94 5.87
N LEU A 281 25.34 21.85 7.18
CA LEU A 281 24.09 21.37 7.75
C LEU A 281 23.33 22.54 8.36
N GLN A 282 22.06 22.72 8.04
CA GLN A 282 21.18 23.57 8.82
C GLN A 282 20.75 22.79 10.07
N LEU A 283 20.82 23.45 11.21
CA LEU A 283 20.45 22.89 12.51
C LEU A 283 19.14 23.51 13.01
N PRO A 284 18.42 22.81 13.91
CA PRO A 284 17.39 23.41 14.75
C PRO A 284 17.87 24.69 15.45
N ASP A 285 16.96 25.63 15.69
CA ASP A 285 17.32 26.95 16.26
C ASP A 285 17.82 26.86 17.71
N ASP A 286 17.50 25.80 18.43
CA ASP A 286 17.97 25.50 19.79
C ASP A 286 19.38 24.87 19.83
N ALA A 287 19.99 24.59 18.68
CA ALA A 287 21.33 24.03 18.63
C ALA A 287 22.40 24.97 19.24
N ALA A 288 23.15 24.45 20.21
CA ALA A 288 24.15 25.20 20.94
C ALA A 288 25.40 24.35 21.22
N GLY A 289 26.57 24.86 20.82
CA GLY A 289 27.86 24.20 21.02
C GLY A 289 28.94 24.71 20.08
N GLU A 290 30.14 24.15 20.21
CA GLU A 290 31.30 24.61 19.45
C GLU A 290 31.15 24.41 17.93
N GLY A 291 31.31 25.49 17.17
CA GLY A 291 31.25 25.52 15.71
C GLY A 291 29.87 25.79 15.11
N VAL A 292 28.82 25.90 15.93
CA VAL A 292 27.50 26.40 15.51
C VAL A 292 27.62 27.86 15.05
N LYS A 293 26.92 28.21 13.97
CA LYS A 293 26.89 29.55 13.38
C LYS A 293 25.45 29.98 13.13
N PHE A 294 25.19 31.28 13.22
CA PHE A 294 23.91 31.87 12.83
C PHE A 294 24.15 32.85 11.68
N GLY A 295 23.38 32.72 10.59
CA GLY A 295 23.54 33.57 9.41
C GLY A 295 22.95 32.96 8.15
N ARG A 296 23.26 33.53 6.98
CA ARG A 296 22.84 32.95 5.69
C ARG A 296 23.68 31.73 5.34
N LEU A 297 23.02 30.68 4.87
CA LEU A 297 23.68 29.47 4.37
C LEU A 297 24.68 29.81 3.24
N PRO A 298 25.95 29.40 3.36
CA PRO A 298 26.94 29.60 2.31
C PRO A 298 26.49 28.96 0.98
N GLY A 299 26.37 29.78 -0.08
CA GLY A 299 26.11 29.31 -1.44
C GLY A 299 24.77 29.74 -2.08
N THR A 300 23.82 30.32 -1.33
CA THR A 300 22.49 30.68 -1.87
C THR A 300 22.44 32.05 -2.57
N GLY A 301 23.13 32.19 -3.71
CA GLY A 301 23.04 33.37 -4.59
C GLY A 301 21.89 33.27 -5.61
N LYS A 302 20.76 33.96 -5.38
CA LYS A 302 19.61 33.96 -6.30
C LYS A 302 19.89 34.68 -7.62
N LYS A 303 19.49 34.08 -8.76
CA LYS A 303 19.20 34.82 -10.02
C LYS A 303 17.69 35.07 -10.09
N LYS A 304 17.29 36.33 -10.35
CA LYS A 304 15.92 36.84 -10.20
C LYS A 304 15.11 36.71 -11.50
N PRO A 305 13.85 36.22 -11.50
CA PRO A 305 12.93 36.38 -12.62
C PRO A 305 12.30 37.78 -12.64
N SER A 306 12.09 38.34 -13.84
CA SER A 306 11.25 39.54 -14.06
C SER A 306 9.78 39.16 -14.28
N PRO A 307 8.82 40.05 -13.95
CA PRO A 307 7.39 39.77 -14.08
C PRO A 307 6.86 40.03 -15.49
N SER A 308 5.75 39.36 -15.84
CA SER A 308 4.90 39.69 -16.99
C SER A 308 3.55 40.27 -16.50
N PRO A 309 2.88 41.18 -17.23
CA PRO A 309 1.86 42.08 -16.66
C PRO A 309 0.41 41.59 -16.75
N SER A 310 -0.47 42.22 -15.95
CA SER A 310 -1.94 42.06 -15.95
C SER A 310 -2.63 42.71 -17.16
N PRO A 311 -3.88 42.30 -17.50
CA PRO A 311 -4.63 42.82 -18.64
C PRO A 311 -5.42 44.11 -18.33
N SER A 312 -5.75 44.88 -19.37
CA SER A 312 -6.66 46.04 -19.30
C SER A 312 -7.52 46.24 -20.56
N ALA A 313 -8.82 46.45 -20.32
CA ALA A 313 -9.81 47.28 -21.03
C ALA A 313 -10.10 47.16 -22.55
N THR A 314 -11.40 47.24 -22.85
CA THR A 314 -12.11 47.34 -24.15
C THR A 314 -11.94 48.72 -24.83
N PRO A 315 -12.34 48.92 -26.12
CA PRO A 315 -13.74 49.25 -26.46
C PRO A 315 -14.30 48.69 -27.80
N SER A 316 -15.60 48.95 -28.04
CA SER A 316 -16.41 48.56 -29.22
C SER A 316 -16.29 49.58 -30.39
N PRO A 317 -16.90 49.35 -31.58
CA PRO A 317 -18.27 49.88 -31.80
C PRO A 317 -19.21 49.07 -32.75
N SER A 318 -20.51 49.38 -32.69
CA SER A 318 -21.57 49.07 -33.69
C SER A 318 -21.80 50.29 -34.65
N PRO A 319 -22.77 50.34 -35.60
CA PRO A 319 -24.23 50.36 -35.35
C PRO A 319 -25.16 49.80 -36.49
N VAL A 320 -26.48 50.14 -36.42
CA VAL A 320 -27.56 50.06 -37.45
C VAL A 320 -28.38 48.73 -37.46
N VAL A 321 -29.73 48.68 -37.36
CA VAL A 321 -30.79 49.66 -37.00
C VAL A 321 -32.10 48.99 -36.44
N ALA A 322 -33.09 49.83 -36.12
CA ALA A 322 -34.50 49.64 -35.68
C ALA A 322 -35.45 48.84 -36.62
N ARG A 323 -36.77 48.61 -36.37
CA ARG A 323 -37.79 48.92 -35.32
C ARG A 323 -38.99 47.93 -35.52
N GLU A 324 -39.87 47.63 -34.56
CA GLU A 324 -41.27 48.14 -34.37
C GLU A 324 -42.05 46.95 -33.72
N SER A 325 -42.69 47.00 -32.54
CA SER A 325 -44.04 47.55 -32.17
C SER A 325 -45.21 46.92 -32.98
N ALA A 326 -46.36 46.49 -32.43
CA ALA A 326 -46.89 46.43 -31.06
C ALA A 326 -48.09 45.42 -30.93
N ASP A 327 -48.55 45.19 -29.69
CA ASP A 327 -49.90 44.80 -29.19
C ASP A 327 -50.83 43.77 -29.90
N GLY A 328 -51.60 43.04 -29.06
CA GLY A 328 -53.06 42.92 -29.35
C GLY A 328 -53.81 41.65 -28.96
N SER A 329 -54.50 41.69 -27.81
CA SER A 329 -55.78 41.03 -27.50
C SER A 329 -55.88 39.50 -27.28
N ALA A 330 -56.64 39.16 -26.24
CA ALA A 330 -57.16 37.82 -25.98
C ALA A 330 -58.57 37.64 -26.57
N ALA A 331 -59.01 36.39 -26.73
CA ALA A 331 -60.41 36.01 -26.84
C ALA A 331 -60.60 34.57 -26.30
N VAL A 332 -61.66 34.36 -25.52
CA VAL A 332 -62.07 33.06 -24.96
C VAL A 332 -63.20 32.45 -25.81
N ALA A 333 -63.20 31.12 -25.95
CA ALA A 333 -64.36 30.36 -26.39
C ALA A 333 -64.31 28.94 -25.81
N GLU A 334 -65.31 28.57 -25.01
CA GLU A 334 -65.55 27.19 -24.60
C GLU A 334 -66.09 26.37 -25.78
N PHE A 335 -65.73 25.08 -25.87
CA PHE A 335 -66.62 24.09 -26.50
C PHE A 335 -66.49 22.71 -25.84
N LEU A 336 -67.60 21.99 -25.81
CA LEU A 336 -67.86 20.80 -25.00
C LEU A 336 -67.16 19.54 -25.51
N LEU A 337 -66.75 18.66 -24.58
CA LEU A 337 -66.39 17.27 -24.86
C LEU A 337 -67.62 16.44 -25.25
N PRO A 338 -67.40 15.40 -26.08
CA PRO A 338 -67.96 14.10 -25.77
C PRO A 338 -66.86 13.05 -25.54
N VAL A 339 -67.02 12.26 -24.48
CA VAL A 339 -66.17 11.12 -24.12
C VAL A 339 -66.30 10.02 -25.17
N GLY A 340 -65.20 9.47 -25.69
CA GLY A 340 -65.34 8.32 -26.58
C GLY A 340 -64.17 7.70 -27.34
N LEU A 341 -62.87 7.93 -27.07
CA LEU A 341 -61.79 7.06 -27.61
C LEU A 341 -60.35 7.20 -27.02
N VAL A 342 -60.18 7.49 -25.73
CA VAL A 342 -58.82 7.66 -25.15
C VAL A 342 -58.12 6.34 -24.79
N LEU A 343 -58.86 5.23 -24.62
CA LEU A 343 -58.28 3.94 -24.20
C LEU A 343 -57.53 3.16 -25.30
N GLY A 344 -57.82 3.43 -26.58
CA GLY A 344 -57.13 2.78 -27.71
C GLY A 344 -55.78 3.40 -28.02
N GLY A 345 -55.70 4.74 -28.03
CA GLY A 345 -54.47 5.47 -28.39
C GLY A 345 -53.31 5.22 -27.43
N LEU A 346 -53.58 5.14 -26.12
CA LEU A 346 -52.56 4.92 -25.09
C LEU A 346 -51.90 3.54 -25.15
N LEU A 347 -52.65 2.49 -25.49
CA LEU A 347 -52.07 1.15 -25.68
C LEU A 347 -51.25 1.04 -26.98
N VAL A 348 -51.66 1.70 -28.05
CA VAL A 348 -50.89 1.76 -29.30
C VAL A 348 -49.61 2.59 -29.11
N LEU A 349 -49.65 3.72 -28.40
CA LEU A 349 -48.46 4.51 -28.04
C LEU A 349 -47.52 3.74 -27.11
N ALA A 350 -48.03 3.08 -26.06
CA ALA A 350 -47.20 2.25 -25.19
C ALA A 350 -46.56 1.07 -25.95
N GLY A 351 -47.31 0.42 -26.85
CA GLY A 351 -46.81 -0.62 -27.74
C GLY A 351 -45.73 -0.13 -28.70
N LEU A 352 -45.91 1.05 -29.32
CA LEU A 352 -44.93 1.68 -30.21
C LEU A 352 -43.67 2.13 -29.46
N VAL A 353 -43.80 2.65 -28.23
CA VAL A 353 -42.66 3.00 -27.37
C VAL A 353 -41.91 1.75 -26.93
N LEU A 354 -42.59 0.67 -26.52
CA LEU A 354 -41.94 -0.61 -26.21
C LEU A 354 -41.31 -1.28 -27.45
N ALA A 355 -41.93 -1.16 -28.63
CA ALA A 355 -41.36 -1.62 -29.89
C ALA A 355 -40.14 -0.79 -30.31
N ALA A 356 -40.17 0.53 -30.12
CA ALA A 356 -39.03 1.42 -30.34
C ALA A 356 -37.89 1.13 -29.35
N ILE A 357 -38.18 0.89 -28.07
CA ILE A 357 -37.20 0.48 -27.07
C ILE A 357 -36.62 -0.91 -27.41
N ARG A 358 -37.45 -1.88 -27.85
CA ARG A 358 -36.98 -3.17 -28.37
C ARG A 358 -36.12 -3.03 -29.63
N LEU A 359 -36.49 -2.15 -30.57
CA LEU A 359 -35.71 -1.87 -31.77
C LEU A 359 -34.40 -1.15 -31.45
N VAL A 360 -34.38 -0.21 -30.51
CA VAL A 360 -33.16 0.46 -30.03
C VAL A 360 -32.29 -0.52 -29.22
N ALA A 361 -32.87 -1.43 -28.44
CA ALA A 361 -32.13 -2.48 -27.73
C ALA A 361 -31.58 -3.56 -28.67
N LEU A 362 -32.32 -3.94 -29.72
CA LEU A 362 -31.86 -4.85 -30.77
C LEU A 362 -30.84 -4.16 -31.70
N ALA A 363 -30.99 -2.87 -31.99
CA ALA A 363 -30.01 -2.08 -32.72
C ALA A 363 -28.75 -1.84 -31.88
N ARG A 364 -28.85 -1.65 -30.55
CA ARG A 364 -27.69 -1.64 -29.64
C ARG A 364 -27.01 -3.02 -29.57
N ARG A 365 -27.78 -4.12 -29.54
CA ARG A 365 -27.23 -5.50 -29.63
C ARG A 365 -26.64 -5.85 -31.00
N ARG A 366 -27.03 -5.16 -32.08
CA ARG A 366 -26.48 -5.33 -33.45
C ARG A 366 -25.44 -4.27 -33.83
N ARG A 367 -25.31 -3.20 -33.05
CA ARG A 367 -24.21 -2.20 -33.09
C ARG A 367 -23.15 -2.43 -32.02
N THR A 368 -23.12 -3.60 -31.39
CA THR A 368 -21.82 -4.20 -31.09
C THR A 368 -21.24 -4.68 -32.42
N GLU A 369 -20.75 -3.73 -33.23
CA GLU A 369 -19.86 -4.10 -34.32
C GLU A 369 -18.72 -4.88 -33.69
N LYS A 370 -18.38 -6.04 -34.28
CA LYS A 370 -17.06 -6.61 -34.10
C LYS A 370 -16.08 -5.58 -34.65
N ILE A 371 -15.58 -4.70 -33.78
CA ILE A 371 -14.25 -4.13 -33.96
C ILE A 371 -13.37 -5.37 -34.21
N PRO A 372 -12.74 -5.50 -35.39
CA PRO A 372 -11.81 -6.60 -35.62
C PRO A 372 -10.81 -6.60 -34.49
N PHE A 373 -10.62 -7.76 -33.84
CA PHE A 373 -9.68 -7.83 -32.73
C PHE A 373 -8.30 -7.50 -33.29
N ASP A 374 -7.71 -6.40 -32.81
CA ASP A 374 -6.40 -5.98 -33.27
C ASP A 374 -5.35 -6.73 -32.45
N ASP A 375 -4.93 -7.89 -32.97
CA ASP A 375 -3.85 -8.70 -32.41
C ASP A 375 -2.53 -7.93 -32.24
N SER A 376 -2.36 -6.75 -32.85
CA SER A 376 -1.20 -5.91 -32.59
C SER A 376 -1.10 -5.44 -31.13
N VAL A 377 -2.20 -5.39 -30.37
CA VAL A 377 -2.19 -5.08 -28.93
C VAL A 377 -1.63 -6.24 -28.09
N LEU A 378 -1.68 -7.48 -28.60
CA LEU A 378 -1.02 -8.64 -27.99
C LEU A 378 0.46 -8.78 -28.40
N ARG A 379 0.91 -8.05 -29.43
CA ARG A 379 2.34 -7.90 -29.69
C ARG A 379 2.94 -7.02 -28.61
N THR A 380 3.48 -7.65 -27.58
CA THR A 380 4.39 -7.02 -26.63
C THR A 380 5.47 -6.27 -27.39
N ASP A 381 5.94 -5.13 -26.86
CA ASP A 381 7.07 -4.39 -27.42
C ASP A 381 8.29 -5.31 -27.48
N THR A 382 8.47 -5.92 -28.64
CA THR A 382 9.26 -7.14 -28.81
C THR A 382 10.74 -6.86 -28.60
N SER A 383 11.15 -5.61 -28.83
CA SER A 383 12.49 -5.11 -28.58
C SER A 383 12.85 -5.13 -27.08
N ALA A 384 11.91 -4.71 -26.23
CA ALA A 384 12.13 -4.59 -24.80
C ALA A 384 11.81 -5.89 -24.06
N ALA A 385 10.89 -6.71 -24.57
CA ALA A 385 10.77 -8.11 -24.13
C ALA A 385 12.10 -8.85 -24.39
N TRP A 386 12.60 -8.86 -25.63
CA TRP A 386 13.87 -9.50 -25.96
C TRP A 386 15.06 -8.97 -25.15
N THR A 387 15.06 -7.68 -24.81
CA THR A 387 16.07 -7.08 -23.90
C THR A 387 16.02 -7.68 -22.49
N VAL A 388 14.84 -7.95 -21.94
CA VAL A 388 14.69 -8.63 -20.65
C VAL A 388 15.10 -10.10 -20.74
N ASP A 389 14.69 -10.84 -21.78
CA ASP A 389 15.12 -12.24 -21.99
C ASP A 389 16.66 -12.35 -22.03
N HIS A 390 17.30 -11.52 -22.86
CA HIS A 390 18.75 -11.47 -22.98
C HIS A 390 19.42 -11.17 -21.64
N ALA A 391 18.90 -10.22 -20.87
CA ALA A 391 19.42 -9.88 -19.54
C ALA A 391 19.27 -11.03 -18.52
N LEU A 392 18.15 -11.77 -18.55
CA LEU A 392 17.93 -12.94 -17.69
C LEU A 392 18.84 -14.11 -18.08
N ARG A 393 19.10 -14.32 -19.37
CA ARG A 393 20.08 -15.32 -19.85
C ARG A 393 21.53 -14.91 -19.54
N ALA A 394 21.84 -13.63 -19.58
CA ALA A 394 23.13 -13.09 -19.16
C ALA A 394 23.35 -13.23 -17.64
N LEU A 395 22.30 -13.05 -16.82
CA LEU A 395 22.32 -13.37 -15.39
C LEU A 395 22.62 -14.85 -15.16
N ILE A 396 21.91 -15.76 -15.85
CA ILE A 396 22.15 -17.21 -15.74
C ILE A 396 23.61 -17.54 -16.09
N ALA A 397 24.12 -17.07 -17.25
CA ALA A 397 25.51 -17.30 -17.65
C ALA A 397 26.54 -16.72 -16.66
N ALA A 398 26.26 -15.55 -16.09
CA ALA A 398 27.15 -14.91 -15.12
C ALA A 398 27.19 -15.68 -13.79
N CYS A 399 26.05 -16.18 -13.31
CA CYS A 399 25.98 -17.08 -12.16
C CYS A 399 26.69 -18.42 -12.43
N GLU A 400 26.44 -19.05 -13.58
CA GLU A 400 27.08 -20.30 -13.99
C GLU A 400 28.61 -20.17 -14.09
N ARG A 401 29.11 -19.06 -14.66
CA ARG A 401 30.54 -18.73 -14.75
C ARG A 401 31.19 -18.57 -13.38
N ASP A 402 30.52 -17.89 -12.46
CA ASP A 402 31.07 -17.51 -11.15
C ASP A 402 30.77 -18.56 -10.06
N GLY A 403 30.09 -19.67 -10.39
CA GLY A 403 29.74 -20.75 -9.46
C GLY A 403 28.64 -20.37 -8.46
N LEU A 404 27.83 -19.35 -8.76
CA LEU A 404 26.77 -18.84 -7.91
C LEU A 404 25.42 -19.48 -8.25
N GLU A 405 24.55 -19.64 -7.24
CA GLU A 405 23.15 -19.97 -7.49
C GLU A 405 22.45 -18.80 -8.20
N VAL A 406 21.59 -19.09 -9.18
CA VAL A 406 20.76 -18.07 -9.85
C VAL A 406 19.65 -17.65 -8.88
N PRO A 407 19.60 -16.39 -8.42
CA PRO A 407 18.66 -15.97 -7.40
C PRO A 407 17.21 -15.97 -7.92
N GLY A 408 16.26 -16.19 -7.01
CA GLY A 408 14.85 -15.92 -7.26
C GLY A 408 14.65 -14.41 -7.47
N VAL A 409 13.85 -14.04 -8.49
CA VAL A 409 13.58 -12.65 -8.85
C VAL A 409 12.10 -12.35 -8.61
N THR A 410 11.85 -11.36 -7.76
CA THR A 410 10.50 -10.90 -7.40
C THR A 410 9.98 -9.83 -8.35
N GLY A 411 10.86 -8.96 -8.85
CA GLY A 411 10.51 -7.94 -9.81
C GLY A 411 11.69 -7.47 -10.63
N VAL A 412 11.40 -7.01 -11.85
CA VAL A 412 12.37 -6.47 -12.79
C VAL A 412 11.94 -5.05 -13.15
N PHE A 413 12.83 -4.10 -12.94
CA PHE A 413 12.60 -2.68 -13.19
C PHE A 413 13.59 -2.21 -14.24
N VAL A 414 13.10 -1.70 -15.38
CA VAL A 414 13.93 -1.23 -16.50
C VAL A 414 13.87 0.29 -16.54
N GLU A 415 14.91 0.95 -16.03
CA GLU A 415 14.91 2.38 -15.71
C GLU A 415 16.18 3.07 -16.21
N GLY A 416 16.04 4.15 -16.99
CA GLY A 416 17.16 5.04 -17.34
C GLY A 416 18.36 4.39 -18.04
N GLY A 417 18.20 3.21 -18.67
CA GLY A 417 19.30 2.45 -19.26
C GLY A 417 19.96 1.43 -18.31
N THR A 418 19.41 1.24 -17.12
CA THR A 418 19.77 0.16 -16.18
C THR A 418 18.62 -0.83 -16.03
N LEU A 419 18.94 -2.02 -15.55
CA LEU A 419 17.98 -3.02 -15.12
C LEU A 419 18.26 -3.33 -13.65
N ARG A 420 17.23 -3.17 -12.81
CA ARG A 420 17.24 -3.55 -11.39
C ARG A 420 16.39 -4.81 -11.21
N LEU A 421 16.98 -5.84 -10.63
CA LEU A 421 16.26 -6.98 -10.08
C LEU A 421 15.98 -6.70 -8.60
N ARG A 422 14.77 -6.99 -8.14
CA ARG A 422 14.48 -7.18 -6.71
C ARG A 422 14.43 -8.68 -6.46
N LEU A 423 15.28 -9.18 -5.57
CA LEU A 423 15.39 -10.61 -5.31
C LEU A 423 14.28 -11.13 -4.39
N THR A 424 14.08 -12.44 -4.38
CA THR A 424 13.17 -13.12 -3.42
C THR A 424 13.86 -13.33 -2.08
N ASN A 425 15.13 -13.70 -2.10
CA ASN A 425 16.01 -13.79 -0.92
C ASN A 425 17.16 -12.79 -1.10
N PRO A 426 17.57 -12.03 -0.06
CA PRO A 426 18.71 -11.14 -0.15
C PRO A 426 20.00 -11.91 -0.44
N ALA A 427 20.84 -11.41 -1.35
CA ALA A 427 22.12 -11.99 -1.69
C ALA A 427 23.18 -10.88 -1.83
N SER A 428 24.17 -10.87 -0.92
CA SER A 428 25.22 -9.84 -0.83
C SER A 428 26.34 -9.99 -1.88
N VAL A 429 26.38 -11.10 -2.63
CA VAL A 429 27.37 -11.38 -3.68
C VAL A 429 26.64 -11.62 -4.99
N GLY A 430 26.88 -10.75 -5.98
CA GLY A 430 26.35 -10.86 -7.33
C GLY A 430 27.46 -10.93 -8.37
N PRO A 431 27.27 -11.66 -9.49
CA PRO A 431 28.28 -11.81 -10.52
C PRO A 431 28.41 -10.54 -11.36
N ALA A 432 29.60 -10.22 -11.87
CA ALA A 432 29.76 -9.06 -12.77
C ALA A 432 28.91 -9.25 -14.06
N PRO A 433 28.15 -8.24 -14.52
CA PRO A 433 28.25 -6.81 -14.20
C PRO A 433 27.26 -6.28 -13.12
N TRP A 434 26.63 -7.16 -12.35
CA TRP A 434 25.65 -6.76 -11.34
C TRP A 434 26.33 -6.09 -10.14
N SER A 435 25.78 -4.95 -9.72
CA SER A 435 26.10 -4.25 -8.48
C SER A 435 25.00 -4.52 -7.46
N VAL A 436 25.38 -4.91 -6.26
CA VAL A 436 24.46 -5.32 -5.18
C VAL A 436 24.22 -4.13 -4.26
N SER A 437 22.98 -3.92 -3.81
CA SER A 437 22.65 -2.95 -2.75
C SER A 437 23.14 -3.43 -1.37
N ASP A 438 23.35 -2.51 -0.44
CA ASP A 438 23.90 -2.85 0.89
C ASP A 438 23.03 -3.85 1.69
N ASP A 439 21.73 -3.89 1.42
CA ASP A 439 20.77 -4.85 1.99
C ASP A 439 20.71 -6.22 1.26
N GLY A 440 21.44 -6.38 0.16
CA GLY A 440 21.43 -7.56 -0.70
C GLY A 440 20.12 -7.80 -1.48
N GLN A 441 19.09 -6.95 -1.34
CA GLN A 441 17.77 -7.20 -1.93
C GLN A 441 17.65 -6.75 -3.39
N SER A 442 18.48 -5.81 -3.82
CA SER A 442 18.44 -5.24 -5.17
C SER A 442 19.77 -5.43 -5.90
N TRP A 443 19.71 -6.01 -7.10
CA TRP A 443 20.86 -6.11 -8.01
C TRP A 443 20.63 -5.20 -9.20
N VAL A 444 21.60 -4.32 -9.51
CA VAL A 444 21.50 -3.34 -10.60
C VAL A 444 22.64 -3.56 -11.59
N ALA A 445 22.33 -3.61 -12.89
CA ALA A 445 23.32 -3.63 -13.95
C ALA A 445 22.96 -2.66 -15.10
N PRO A 446 23.93 -2.02 -15.77
CA PRO A 446 23.68 -1.24 -16.98
C PRO A 446 23.22 -2.16 -18.13
N LEU A 447 22.14 -1.82 -18.82
CA LEU A 447 21.64 -2.59 -19.96
C LEU A 447 22.70 -2.76 -21.05
N SER A 448 23.51 -1.73 -21.30
CA SER A 448 24.61 -1.78 -22.28
C SER A 448 25.69 -2.81 -21.94
N LYS A 449 25.88 -3.13 -20.65
CA LYS A 449 26.79 -4.22 -20.23
C LYS A 449 26.12 -5.58 -20.30
N LEU A 450 24.83 -5.67 -19.97
CA LEU A 450 24.05 -6.90 -20.09
C LEU A 450 23.90 -7.34 -21.56
N GLN A 451 23.64 -6.40 -22.48
CA GLN A 451 23.55 -6.63 -23.93
C GLN A 451 24.87 -7.04 -24.60
N ALA A 452 26.01 -6.80 -23.92
CA ALA A 452 27.34 -7.19 -24.39
C ALA A 452 27.88 -8.43 -23.63
N ALA A 453 27.11 -8.98 -22.69
CA ALA A 453 27.51 -10.15 -21.91
C ALA A 453 27.24 -11.45 -22.68
N PRO A 454 28.00 -12.53 -22.42
CA PRO A 454 27.62 -13.86 -22.87
C PRO A 454 26.28 -14.26 -22.23
N VAL A 455 25.44 -14.96 -23.00
CA VAL A 455 24.14 -15.48 -22.57
C VAL A 455 24.18 -17.00 -22.48
N SER A 456 23.38 -17.57 -21.58
CA SER A 456 23.26 -19.02 -21.43
C SER A 456 22.08 -19.55 -22.26
N ASP A 457 22.28 -20.72 -22.86
CA ASP A 457 21.21 -21.55 -23.44
C ASP A 457 20.37 -22.25 -22.34
N GLY A 458 20.76 -22.10 -21.07
CA GLY A 458 20.05 -22.61 -19.91
C GLY A 458 18.59 -22.16 -19.81
N SER A 459 17.78 -22.98 -19.14
CA SER A 459 16.33 -22.77 -19.07
C SER A 459 15.94 -21.53 -18.26
N THR A 460 15.16 -20.66 -18.89
CA THR A 460 14.52 -19.49 -18.28
C THR A 460 13.23 -19.82 -17.53
N ALA A 461 12.84 -21.10 -17.41
CA ALA A 461 11.56 -21.51 -16.81
C ALA A 461 11.34 -21.00 -15.38
N ARG A 462 12.41 -20.72 -14.62
CA ARG A 462 12.34 -20.09 -13.30
C ARG A 462 11.78 -18.66 -13.30
N PHE A 463 11.74 -18.00 -14.45
CA PHE A 463 11.17 -16.66 -14.65
C PHE A 463 9.85 -16.70 -15.45
N SER A 464 9.29 -17.90 -15.70
CA SER A 464 8.16 -18.10 -16.61
C SER A 464 6.88 -17.33 -16.25
N ARG A 465 6.75 -16.86 -15.01
CA ARG A 465 5.60 -16.07 -14.53
C ARG A 465 5.92 -14.59 -14.31
N LEU A 466 7.06 -14.12 -14.82
CA LEU A 466 7.42 -12.71 -14.89
C LEU A 466 6.57 -12.00 -15.96
N VAL A 467 5.70 -11.10 -15.52
CA VAL A 467 4.74 -10.36 -16.36
C VAL A 467 4.96 -8.86 -16.24
N ASN A 468 4.98 -8.18 -17.38
CA ASN A 468 4.96 -6.72 -17.45
C ASN A 468 3.62 -6.14 -16.97
N LEU A 469 3.70 -5.24 -15.99
CA LEU A 469 2.54 -4.55 -15.43
C LEU A 469 2.28 -3.20 -16.12
N GLY A 470 3.32 -2.58 -16.70
CA GLY A 470 3.23 -1.26 -17.29
C GLY A 470 4.44 -0.36 -17.03
N MET A 471 4.27 0.93 -17.28
CA MET A 471 5.28 1.98 -17.06
C MET A 471 5.00 2.77 -15.78
N SER A 472 5.96 2.80 -14.86
CA SER A 472 6.02 3.79 -13.77
C SER A 472 6.68 5.09 -14.27
N GLU A 473 6.78 6.09 -13.40
CA GLU A 473 7.53 7.34 -13.68
C GLU A 473 9.02 7.09 -13.98
N THR A 474 9.62 6.04 -13.42
CA THR A 474 11.05 5.71 -13.59
C THR A 474 11.32 4.77 -14.76
N GLY A 475 10.34 3.98 -15.18
CA GLY A 475 10.47 3.00 -16.27
C GLY A 475 9.54 1.80 -16.15
N ARG A 476 9.85 0.72 -16.89
CA ARG A 476 8.99 -0.47 -16.99
C ARG A 476 9.09 -1.34 -15.74
N VAL A 477 7.95 -1.85 -15.27
CA VAL A 477 7.86 -2.73 -14.09
C VAL A 477 7.30 -4.09 -14.49
N LEU A 478 8.05 -5.16 -14.20
CA LEU A 478 7.62 -6.54 -14.30
C LEU A 478 7.63 -7.20 -12.91
N VAL A 479 6.71 -8.13 -12.65
CA VAL A 479 6.61 -8.89 -11.38
C VAL A 479 6.43 -10.37 -11.65
N ASP A 480 7.01 -11.23 -10.81
CA ASP A 480 6.80 -12.69 -10.90
C ASP A 480 5.53 -13.10 -10.15
N PHE A 481 4.50 -13.51 -10.88
CA PHE A 481 3.20 -13.91 -10.31
C PHE A 481 3.24 -15.22 -9.51
N SER A 482 4.28 -16.05 -9.64
CA SER A 482 4.41 -17.29 -8.86
C SER A 482 4.64 -17.02 -7.36
N LEU A 483 5.12 -15.82 -7.02
CA LEU A 483 5.40 -15.40 -5.64
C LEU A 483 4.16 -14.91 -4.89
N ALA A 484 3.02 -14.72 -5.56
CA ALA A 484 1.76 -14.42 -4.89
C ALA A 484 1.35 -15.54 -3.91
N ARG A 485 1.78 -16.79 -4.16
CA ARG A 485 1.52 -18.01 -3.36
C ARG A 485 0.10 -18.02 -2.79
N GLY A 486 -0.83 -17.74 -3.69
CA GLY A 486 -2.21 -17.43 -3.42
C GLY A 486 -2.85 -16.78 -4.63
N VAL A 487 -4.12 -16.42 -4.49
CA VAL A 487 -4.90 -15.80 -5.57
C VAL A 487 -4.57 -14.32 -5.69
N VAL A 488 -4.51 -13.86 -6.94
CA VAL A 488 -4.40 -12.45 -7.33
C VAL A 488 -5.78 -11.93 -7.74
N SER A 489 -6.30 -10.87 -7.12
CA SER A 489 -7.54 -10.24 -7.60
C SER A 489 -7.23 -9.07 -8.53
N LEU A 490 -7.92 -8.98 -9.66
CA LEU A 490 -7.88 -7.84 -10.58
C LEU A 490 -9.25 -7.15 -10.60
N ASP A 491 -9.35 -6.09 -9.81
CA ASP A 491 -10.54 -5.26 -9.65
C ASP A 491 -10.56 -4.05 -10.59
N GLY A 492 -11.72 -3.40 -10.70
CA GLY A 492 -11.94 -2.22 -11.53
C GLY A 492 -13.11 -2.40 -12.49
N SER A 493 -13.27 -1.43 -13.40
CA SER A 493 -14.33 -1.47 -14.42
C SER A 493 -14.17 -2.72 -15.31
N VAL A 494 -15.29 -3.21 -15.86
CA VAL A 494 -15.29 -4.35 -16.80
C VAL A 494 -14.34 -4.09 -17.98
N ARG A 495 -14.25 -2.84 -18.44
CA ARG A 495 -13.34 -2.44 -19.50
C ARG A 495 -11.89 -2.54 -19.04
N ALA A 496 -11.52 -1.80 -17.99
CA ALA A 496 -10.15 -1.68 -17.51
C ALA A 496 -9.56 -3.05 -17.13
N ARG A 497 -10.29 -3.86 -16.35
CA ARG A 497 -9.82 -5.19 -15.93
C ARG A 497 -9.68 -6.17 -17.11
N HIS A 498 -10.56 -6.12 -18.11
CA HIS A 498 -10.38 -6.93 -19.32
C HIS A 498 -9.25 -6.42 -20.23
N GLU A 499 -8.90 -5.15 -20.16
CA GLU A 499 -7.73 -4.60 -20.87
C GLU A 499 -6.41 -5.06 -20.23
N VAL A 500 -6.30 -4.95 -18.90
CA VAL A 500 -5.15 -5.42 -18.13
C VAL A 500 -5.00 -6.93 -18.25
N LEU A 501 -6.09 -7.69 -18.06
CA LEU A 501 -6.07 -9.15 -18.19
C LEU A 501 -5.55 -9.60 -19.57
N ARG A 502 -6.02 -9.00 -20.67
CA ARG A 502 -5.53 -9.35 -22.02
C ARG A 502 -4.03 -9.12 -22.17
N ARG A 503 -3.50 -8.01 -21.64
CA ARG A 503 -2.05 -7.73 -21.68
C ARG A 503 -1.27 -8.76 -20.86
N TRP A 504 -1.68 -9.04 -19.62
CA TRP A 504 -1.03 -10.07 -18.80
C TRP A 504 -1.04 -11.45 -19.46
N LEU A 505 -2.14 -11.82 -20.14
CA LEU A 505 -2.21 -13.07 -20.88
C LEU A 505 -1.25 -13.11 -22.08
N GLY A 506 -1.15 -12.01 -22.84
CA GLY A 506 -0.14 -11.88 -23.91
C GLY A 506 1.30 -11.96 -23.39
N GLU A 507 1.57 -11.46 -22.18
CA GLU A 507 2.88 -11.60 -21.53
C GLU A 507 3.11 -13.02 -21.00
N PHE A 508 2.08 -13.70 -20.49
CA PHE A 508 2.15 -15.11 -20.08
C PHE A 508 2.35 -16.05 -21.27
N THR A 509 1.79 -15.81 -22.46
CA THR A 509 1.93 -16.74 -23.60
C THR A 509 2.94 -16.31 -24.66
N GLY A 510 3.27 -15.02 -24.76
CA GLY A 510 4.03 -14.45 -25.87
C GLY A 510 5.50 -14.06 -25.60
N ASN A 511 5.97 -14.09 -24.35
CA ASN A 511 7.35 -13.72 -24.04
C ASN A 511 8.32 -14.92 -24.13
N PRO A 512 9.58 -14.71 -24.56
CA PRO A 512 10.57 -15.79 -24.72
C PRO A 512 10.87 -16.62 -23.46
N TRP A 513 10.68 -16.07 -22.26
CA TRP A 513 10.88 -16.78 -20.99
C TRP A 513 9.64 -17.51 -20.47
N SER A 514 8.44 -17.20 -20.97
CA SER A 514 7.20 -17.63 -20.31
C SER A 514 6.89 -19.13 -20.47
N GLY A 515 7.49 -19.80 -21.47
CA GLY A 515 7.39 -21.25 -21.63
C GLY A 515 5.99 -21.76 -21.99
N GLU A 516 5.16 -20.92 -22.62
CA GLU A 516 3.81 -21.24 -23.11
C GLU A 516 2.93 -21.99 -22.07
N PRO A 517 2.66 -21.37 -20.90
CA PRO A 517 1.89 -22.01 -19.84
C PRO A 517 0.43 -22.19 -20.29
N ARG A 518 -0.16 -23.35 -19.98
CA ARG A 518 -1.60 -23.55 -20.22
C ARG A 518 -2.41 -22.49 -19.47
N VAL A 519 -3.29 -21.81 -20.19
CA VAL A 519 -4.23 -20.82 -19.65
C VAL A 519 -5.64 -21.39 -19.68
N VAL A 520 -6.32 -21.38 -18.52
CA VAL A 520 -7.71 -21.82 -18.37
C VAL A 520 -8.56 -20.69 -17.84
N MET A 521 -9.70 -20.46 -18.48
CA MET A 521 -10.70 -19.46 -18.12
C MET A 521 -11.99 -20.11 -17.67
N VAL A 522 -12.43 -19.80 -16.44
CA VAL A 522 -13.66 -20.31 -15.85
C VAL A 522 -14.73 -19.24 -15.83
N GLY A 523 -15.89 -19.58 -16.41
CA GLY A 523 -17.11 -18.78 -16.32
C GLY A 523 -17.27 -17.72 -17.42
N ASP A 524 -18.41 -17.04 -17.37
CA ASP A 524 -18.88 -16.16 -18.45
C ASP A 524 -18.26 -14.75 -18.45
N GLY A 525 -18.38 -14.08 -19.59
CA GLY A 525 -18.01 -12.67 -19.76
C GLY A 525 -16.51 -12.39 -19.98
N LEU A 526 -15.66 -13.41 -19.85
CA LEU A 526 -14.22 -13.31 -20.07
C LEU A 526 -13.84 -13.05 -21.55
N PRO A 527 -12.67 -12.42 -21.82
CA PRO A 527 -12.09 -12.37 -23.16
C PRO A 527 -11.91 -13.77 -23.76
N ARG A 528 -12.09 -13.93 -25.07
CA ARG A 528 -11.88 -15.21 -25.78
C ARG A 528 -10.77 -15.08 -26.84
N PRO A 529 -9.49 -15.09 -26.46
CA PRO A 529 -8.38 -15.19 -27.41
C PRO A 529 -8.20 -16.65 -27.88
N ASP A 530 -7.65 -16.85 -29.07
CA ASP A 530 -7.63 -18.16 -29.75
C ASP A 530 -6.76 -19.24 -29.06
N GLN A 531 -5.88 -18.85 -28.13
CA GLN A 531 -4.93 -19.73 -27.43
C GLN A 531 -5.33 -20.05 -25.98
N VAL A 532 -6.55 -19.71 -25.54
CA VAL A 532 -6.98 -19.90 -24.14
C VAL A 532 -8.14 -20.89 -24.06
N GLU A 533 -8.03 -21.83 -23.12
CA GLU A 533 -9.06 -22.82 -22.87
C GLU A 533 -10.19 -22.21 -22.03
N HIS A 534 -11.44 -22.46 -22.41
CA HIS A 534 -12.62 -22.00 -21.69
C HIS A 534 -13.42 -23.17 -21.15
N VAL A 535 -13.58 -23.24 -19.83
CA VAL A 535 -14.38 -24.26 -19.14
C VAL A 535 -15.59 -23.61 -18.43
N PRO A 536 -16.74 -24.30 -18.36
CA PRO A 536 -17.96 -23.74 -17.76
C PRO A 536 -17.92 -23.65 -16.23
N GLY A 537 -17.03 -24.37 -15.54
CA GLY A 537 -16.98 -24.43 -14.09
C GLY A 537 -15.62 -24.89 -13.54
N PHE A 538 -15.29 -24.44 -12.33
CA PHE A 538 -13.98 -24.64 -11.72
C PHE A 538 -13.67 -26.12 -11.41
N ASP A 539 -14.69 -26.93 -11.14
CA ASP A 539 -14.55 -28.37 -10.87
C ASP A 539 -13.82 -29.14 -11.96
N GLN A 540 -13.93 -28.71 -13.22
CA GLN A 540 -13.22 -29.36 -14.35
C GLN A 540 -11.71 -29.14 -14.29
N VAL A 541 -11.25 -28.06 -13.66
CA VAL A 541 -9.82 -27.72 -13.54
C VAL A 541 -9.20 -28.32 -12.27
N LYS A 542 -10.00 -28.60 -11.23
CA LYS A 542 -9.50 -29.06 -9.92
C LYS A 542 -8.58 -30.26 -10.04
N GLN A 543 -9.02 -31.33 -10.73
CA GLN A 543 -8.24 -32.56 -10.90
C GLN A 543 -6.91 -32.33 -11.63
N GLU A 544 -6.88 -31.38 -12.57
CA GLU A 544 -5.69 -31.03 -13.35
C GLU A 544 -4.71 -30.18 -12.52
N MET A 545 -5.22 -29.40 -11.57
CA MET A 545 -4.42 -28.65 -10.60
C MET A 545 -3.73 -29.55 -9.56
N GLU A 546 -4.16 -30.81 -9.41
CA GLU A 546 -3.50 -31.78 -8.53
C GLU A 546 -2.35 -32.53 -9.21
N VAL A 547 -2.30 -32.58 -10.55
CA VAL A 547 -1.41 -33.48 -11.31
C VAL A 547 -0.52 -32.74 -12.32
N GLY A 548 -0.90 -31.55 -12.80
CA GLY A 548 -0.19 -30.84 -13.87
C GLY A 548 0.96 -29.94 -13.42
N ASP A 549 1.89 -29.67 -14.34
CA ASP A 549 3.13 -28.87 -14.15
C ASP A 549 2.91 -27.37 -13.82
N GLY A 550 1.66 -26.94 -13.69
CA GLY A 550 1.24 -25.56 -13.44
C GLY A 550 0.63 -24.87 -14.67
N GLY A 551 -0.14 -23.82 -14.42
CA GLY A 551 -0.84 -23.06 -15.46
C GLY A 551 -1.30 -21.68 -14.96
N VAL A 552 -1.99 -20.93 -15.80
CA VAL A 552 -2.67 -19.69 -15.41
C VAL A 552 -4.17 -19.96 -15.40
N LEU A 553 -4.80 -19.84 -14.23
CA LEU A 553 -6.24 -19.97 -14.06
C LEU A 553 -6.83 -18.58 -13.88
N VAL A 554 -7.87 -18.26 -14.66
CA VAL A 554 -8.62 -17.01 -14.53
C VAL A 554 -10.08 -17.33 -14.21
N LEU A 555 -10.55 -16.87 -13.06
CA LEU A 555 -11.93 -16.99 -12.61
C LEU A 555 -12.67 -15.67 -12.88
N SER A 556 -13.83 -15.74 -13.55
CA SER A 556 -14.64 -14.54 -13.83
C SER A 556 -15.30 -13.91 -12.60
N GLN A 557 -15.35 -14.66 -11.49
CA GLN A 557 -15.90 -14.28 -10.19
C GLN A 557 -15.06 -14.91 -9.06
N PRO A 558 -15.14 -14.40 -7.81
CA PRO A 558 -14.50 -15.03 -6.67
C PRO A 558 -14.94 -16.50 -6.47
N PRO A 559 -14.03 -17.40 -6.04
CA PRO A 559 -14.34 -18.80 -5.79
C PRO A 559 -15.33 -18.97 -4.62
N SER A 560 -16.08 -20.08 -4.59
CA SER A 560 -16.93 -20.42 -3.45
C SER A 560 -16.09 -20.71 -2.19
N SER A 561 -16.72 -20.86 -1.02
CA SER A 561 -16.01 -21.22 0.21
C SER A 561 -15.24 -22.54 0.08
N ALA A 562 -15.86 -23.59 -0.47
CA ALA A 562 -15.22 -24.87 -0.69
C ALA A 562 -14.04 -24.79 -1.69
N ASP A 563 -14.21 -23.98 -2.74
CA ASP A 563 -13.17 -23.76 -3.75
C ASP A 563 -11.98 -22.97 -3.20
N ARG A 564 -12.24 -21.97 -2.36
CA ARG A 564 -11.21 -21.21 -1.63
C ARG A 564 -10.41 -22.12 -0.71
N ASP A 565 -11.07 -23.02 0.01
CA ASP A 565 -10.41 -23.89 0.98
C ASP A 565 -9.54 -24.95 0.25
N PHE A 566 -10.01 -25.49 -0.88
CA PHE A 566 -9.19 -26.28 -1.82
C PHE A 566 -7.98 -25.49 -2.36
N LEU A 567 -8.19 -24.25 -2.82
CA LEU A 567 -7.09 -23.40 -3.31
C LEU A 567 -6.07 -23.12 -2.20
N ALA A 568 -6.50 -22.88 -0.96
CA ALA A 568 -5.61 -22.65 0.17
C ALA A 568 -4.75 -23.88 0.49
N GLU A 569 -5.33 -25.08 0.43
CA GLU A 569 -4.58 -26.34 0.54
C GLU A 569 -3.55 -26.47 -0.59
N ARG A 570 -3.93 -26.22 -1.85
CA ARG A 570 -3.01 -26.30 -2.99
C ARG A 570 -1.87 -25.28 -2.90
N PHE A 571 -2.14 -24.05 -2.46
CA PHE A 571 -1.10 -23.04 -2.29
C PHE A 571 -0.14 -23.31 -1.11
N ALA A 572 -0.51 -24.20 -0.17
CA ALA A 572 0.38 -24.66 0.88
C ALA A 572 1.46 -25.65 0.37
N ASP A 573 1.25 -26.30 -0.78
CA ASP A 573 2.25 -27.15 -1.42
C ASP A 573 3.35 -26.30 -2.11
N PRO A 574 4.63 -26.41 -1.71
CA PRO A 574 5.73 -25.72 -2.37
C PRO A 574 5.90 -26.09 -3.86
N ALA A 575 5.49 -27.29 -4.26
CA ALA A 575 5.54 -27.78 -5.64
C ALA A 575 4.46 -27.17 -6.53
N PHE A 576 3.39 -26.60 -5.97
CA PHE A 576 2.32 -25.99 -6.74
C PHE A 576 2.83 -24.81 -7.60
N ARG A 577 2.48 -24.80 -8.89
CA ARG A 577 2.96 -23.83 -9.91
C ARG A 577 1.85 -23.05 -10.63
N TRP A 578 0.61 -23.12 -10.14
CA TRP A 578 -0.48 -22.35 -10.74
C TRP A 578 -0.51 -20.89 -10.26
N VAL A 579 -0.73 -19.99 -11.21
CA VAL A 579 -1.12 -18.60 -10.95
C VAL A 579 -2.63 -18.53 -11.08
N VAL A 580 -3.31 -18.08 -10.02
CA VAL A 580 -4.78 -17.98 -10.01
C VAL A 580 -5.18 -16.52 -9.93
N ILE A 581 -5.95 -16.05 -10.92
CA ILE A 581 -6.42 -14.68 -11.05
C ILE A 581 -7.95 -14.67 -10.91
N VAL A 582 -8.49 -13.83 -10.04
CA VAL A 582 -9.94 -13.58 -9.89
C VAL A 582 -10.25 -12.19 -10.43
N LEU A 583 -11.30 -12.05 -11.23
CA LEU A 583 -11.80 -10.74 -11.63
C LEU A 583 -12.77 -10.15 -10.58
N GLY A 584 -12.59 -8.85 -10.29
CA GLY A 584 -13.32 -8.13 -9.26
C GLY A 584 -12.62 -8.14 -7.90
N SER A 585 -13.12 -7.33 -6.97
CA SER A 585 -12.62 -7.23 -5.61
C SER A 585 -12.78 -8.55 -4.83
N TRP A 586 -11.69 -9.02 -4.21
CA TRP A 586 -11.76 -10.15 -3.28
C TRP A 586 -10.82 -9.92 -2.10
N SER A 587 -11.37 -9.90 -0.88
CA SER A 587 -10.64 -9.58 0.35
C SER A 587 -9.62 -10.65 0.75
N ALA A 588 -9.85 -11.91 0.37
CA ALA A 588 -8.93 -13.02 0.65
C ALA A 588 -7.79 -13.18 -0.38
N ALA A 589 -7.75 -12.35 -1.42
CA ALA A 589 -6.66 -12.37 -2.39
C ALA A 589 -5.34 -11.90 -1.75
N LYS A 590 -4.24 -12.62 -2.02
CA LYS A 590 -2.92 -12.28 -1.51
C LYS A 590 -2.40 -10.99 -2.14
N TRP A 591 -2.50 -10.87 -3.45
CA TRP A 591 -2.22 -9.64 -4.19
C TRP A 591 -3.50 -9.06 -4.75
N ARG A 592 -3.70 -7.76 -4.58
CA ARG A 592 -4.85 -7.04 -5.12
C ARG A 592 -4.35 -5.99 -6.09
N PHE A 593 -4.88 -6.02 -7.30
CA PHE A 593 -4.63 -5.02 -8.33
C PHE A 593 -5.93 -4.30 -8.67
N THR A 594 -5.89 -2.98 -8.82
CA THR A 594 -7.03 -2.15 -9.23
C THR A 594 -6.70 -1.47 -10.55
N ALA A 595 -7.40 -1.86 -11.61
CA ALA A 595 -7.32 -1.25 -12.93
C ALA A 595 -8.33 -0.11 -13.05
N ARG A 596 -7.84 1.11 -13.26
CA ARG A 596 -8.66 2.32 -13.40
C ARG A 596 -8.86 2.66 -14.88
N ASP A 597 -10.04 3.19 -15.24
CA ASP A 597 -10.35 3.62 -16.62
C ASP A 597 -9.47 4.79 -17.13
N ASP A 598 -8.67 5.40 -16.26
CA ASP A 598 -7.69 6.46 -16.58
C ASP A 598 -6.30 5.93 -16.98
N GLY A 599 -6.14 4.61 -17.12
CA GLY A 599 -4.90 3.95 -17.56
C GLY A 599 -3.98 3.49 -16.43
N TRP A 600 -4.32 3.80 -15.17
CA TRP A 600 -3.50 3.40 -14.02
C TRP A 600 -3.87 2.02 -13.46
N LEU A 601 -2.83 1.24 -13.17
CA LEU A 601 -2.87 0.02 -12.38
C LEU A 601 -2.19 0.30 -11.02
N ARG A 602 -2.87 -0.09 -9.93
CA ARG A 602 -2.36 0.06 -8.55
C ARG A 602 -2.36 -1.28 -7.83
N SER A 603 -1.39 -1.52 -6.94
CA SER A 603 -1.36 -2.73 -6.10
C SER A 603 -1.04 -2.51 -4.60
N GLY A 604 -0.56 -1.32 -4.22
CA GLY A 604 -0.19 -1.00 -2.83
C GLY A 604 1.18 -1.52 -2.37
N PHE A 605 1.85 -2.39 -3.15
CA PHE A 605 3.20 -2.92 -2.85
C PHE A 605 4.20 -2.76 -4.02
N LEU A 606 3.76 -2.15 -5.11
CA LEU A 606 4.57 -1.75 -6.27
C LEU A 606 4.29 -0.28 -6.60
N PRO A 607 5.19 0.41 -7.32
CA PRO A 607 4.89 1.70 -7.93
C PRO A 607 3.59 1.64 -8.73
N HIS A 608 2.85 2.76 -8.76
CA HIS A 608 1.75 2.89 -9.71
C HIS A 608 2.30 2.82 -11.13
N VAL A 609 1.58 2.12 -12.02
CA VAL A 609 2.00 1.98 -13.43
C VAL A 609 0.86 2.29 -14.40
N ARG A 610 1.22 2.88 -15.53
CA ARG A 610 0.42 3.01 -16.74
C ARG A 610 0.40 1.67 -17.45
N TYR A 611 -0.76 1.01 -17.52
CA TYR A 611 -0.91 -0.27 -18.22
C TYR A 611 -1.20 -0.08 -19.72
N ASP A 612 -1.56 1.13 -20.13
CA ASP A 612 -1.90 1.53 -21.49
C ASP A 612 -0.69 2.08 -22.28
N GLU A 613 0.31 2.66 -21.60
CA GLU A 613 1.54 3.16 -22.20
C GLU A 613 2.61 2.05 -22.39
N GLN A 614 3.07 1.85 -23.63
CA GLN A 614 4.09 0.84 -23.97
C GLN A 614 5.51 1.41 -24.16
N ALA A 615 5.66 2.71 -24.40
CA ALA A 615 6.94 3.38 -24.66
C ALA A 615 7.19 4.51 -23.65
N ALA A 616 8.41 4.59 -23.13
CA ALA A 616 8.79 5.63 -22.18
C ALA A 616 8.65 7.03 -22.79
N VAL A 617 8.06 7.96 -22.05
CA VAL A 617 7.92 9.38 -22.45
C VAL A 617 9.30 10.03 -22.54
N ARG A 618 9.91 9.98 -23.73
CA ARG A 618 10.96 10.95 -24.10
C ARG A 618 10.30 12.32 -24.34
N ARG A 619 10.21 13.13 -23.28
CA ARG A 619 10.17 14.61 -23.31
C ARG A 619 10.26 15.15 -21.87
N GLY A 620 11.15 16.07 -21.54
CA GLY A 620 12.16 16.67 -22.41
C GLY A 620 13.32 17.34 -21.66
N SER A 621 14.45 17.38 -22.35
CA SER A 621 15.54 18.31 -22.10
C SER A 621 15.63 19.25 -23.31
N GLU A 622 14.98 20.41 -23.21
CA GLU A 622 15.22 21.62 -24.00
C GLU A 622 15.07 22.84 -23.06
#